data_AF-A0AAE3PNU1-F1
#
_entry.id   AF-A0AAE3PNU1-F1
#
_cell.length_a   1.000
_cell.length_b   1.000
_cell.length_c   1.000
_cell.angle_alpha   90.00
_cell.angle_beta   90.00
_cell.angle_gamma   90.00
#
_symmetry.space_group_name_H-M   'P 1'
#
loop_
_entity.id
_entity.type
_entity.pdbx_description
1 polymer ?
#
loop_
_entity_poly.entity_id
_entity_poly.type
_entity_poly.pdbx_seq_one_letter_code
_entity_poly.pdbx_strand_id
1 'polypeptide(L)'
;MEEAAAIRRAALEAVEDVEPETLRERIEGHIADGSMAPGVLTILSARACRDTVTDAVPDGIAERGAGVQLIYDGLRLTRSLAREVPWTEGDGESVADLSILVADILVARGFYLLACTQAADSAVETVRAFGRDQTIRRATDDTSLDENLEADVFELAVIAGTTASGERPTAQLREFVAELARTDGDLGVARDTFPKSVRDRLSTLSPNTSSNDGVRTPTTENRNA
;
A
#
# COMPACT_ATOMS: atom_id res chain seq x y z
N MET A 1 -10.27 1.17 -14.35
CA MET A 1 -10.47 0.10 -13.35
C MET A 1 -11.30 0.68 -12.24
N GLU A 2 -12.29 -0.06 -11.75
CA GLU A 2 -13.21 0.40 -10.70
C GLU A 2 -12.47 0.57 -9.36
N GLU A 3 -11.49 -0.31 -9.09
CA GLU A 3 -10.67 -0.32 -7.88
C GLU A 3 -9.88 0.98 -7.74
N ALA A 4 -9.25 1.44 -8.82
CA ALA A 4 -8.48 2.68 -8.81
C ALA A 4 -9.38 3.89 -8.52
N ALA A 5 -10.62 3.90 -9.03
CA ALA A 5 -11.58 4.96 -8.74
C ALA A 5 -12.08 4.91 -7.28
N ALA A 6 -12.26 3.71 -6.73
CA ALA A 6 -12.64 3.54 -5.32
C ALA A 6 -11.54 4.02 -4.37
N ILE A 7 -10.29 3.63 -4.62
CA ILE A 7 -9.12 4.10 -3.84
C ILE A 7 -8.99 5.61 -3.94
N ARG A 8 -9.08 6.17 -5.15
CA ARG A 8 -8.99 7.62 -5.34
C ARG A 8 -10.07 8.36 -4.55
N ARG A 9 -11.31 7.88 -4.59
CA ARG A 9 -12.40 8.49 -3.81
C ARG A 9 -12.12 8.45 -2.31
N ALA A 10 -11.74 7.30 -1.78
CA ALA A 10 -11.44 7.14 -0.36
C ALA A 10 -10.22 7.98 0.07
N ALA A 11 -9.21 8.12 -0.79
CA ALA A 11 -8.06 8.98 -0.54
C ALA A 11 -8.43 10.47 -0.51
N LEU A 12 -9.32 10.92 -1.41
CA LEU A 12 -9.82 12.30 -1.43
C LEU A 12 -10.72 12.60 -0.21
N GLU A 13 -11.61 11.67 0.16
CA GLU A 13 -12.40 11.79 1.39
C GLU A 13 -11.52 11.90 2.64
N ALA A 14 -10.40 11.17 2.70
CA ALA A 14 -9.50 11.19 3.84
C ALA A 14 -8.77 12.53 4.08
N VAL A 15 -8.77 13.42 3.08
CA VAL A 15 -8.11 14.73 3.12
C VAL A 15 -9.08 15.90 2.98
N GLU A 16 -10.40 15.63 2.95
CA GLU A 16 -11.43 16.65 2.69
C GLU A 16 -11.47 17.75 3.76
N ASP A 17 -11.13 17.39 5.00
CA ASP A 17 -11.14 18.25 6.18
C ASP A 17 -9.83 19.04 6.35
N VAL A 18 -8.90 18.94 5.40
CA VAL A 18 -7.65 19.71 5.44
C VAL A 18 -7.92 21.18 5.10
N GLU A 19 -7.45 22.07 5.97
CA GLU A 19 -7.42 23.51 5.76
C GLU A 19 -5.97 24.03 5.74
N PRO A 20 -5.67 25.10 5.00
CA PRO A 20 -6.58 25.88 4.14
C PRO A 20 -6.90 25.19 2.80
N GLU A 21 -7.93 25.69 2.08
CA GLU A 21 -8.38 25.15 0.79
C GLU A 21 -7.26 25.02 -0.25
N THR A 22 -6.38 26.03 -0.35
CA THR A 22 -5.23 26.00 -1.29
C THR A 22 -4.25 24.86 -1.01
N LEU A 23 -4.09 24.45 0.25
CA LEU A 23 -3.28 23.29 0.62
C LEU A 23 -4.00 22.01 0.22
N ARG A 24 -5.31 21.92 0.48
CA ARG A 24 -6.13 20.78 0.08
C ARG A 24 -6.12 20.57 -1.43
N GLU A 25 -6.32 21.59 -2.23
CA GLU A 25 -6.24 21.51 -3.71
C GLU A 25 -4.90 20.94 -4.19
N ARG A 26 -3.81 21.29 -3.50
CA ARG A 26 -2.46 20.80 -3.83
C ARG A 26 -2.28 19.31 -3.46
N ILE A 27 -2.85 18.88 -2.35
CA ILE A 27 -2.92 17.47 -1.95
C ILE A 27 -3.73 16.68 -2.99
N GLU A 28 -4.91 17.18 -3.37
CA GLU A 28 -5.79 16.53 -4.35
C GLU A 28 -5.11 16.40 -5.72
N GLY A 29 -4.37 17.43 -6.16
CA GLY A 29 -3.55 17.38 -7.37
C GLY A 29 -2.49 16.28 -7.30
N HIS A 30 -1.77 16.16 -6.18
CA HIS A 30 -0.78 15.09 -6.00
C HIS A 30 -1.41 13.68 -6.04
N ILE A 31 -2.58 13.48 -5.42
CA ILE A 31 -3.33 12.22 -5.49
C ILE A 31 -3.80 11.94 -6.93
N ALA A 32 -4.20 12.97 -7.67
CA ALA A 32 -4.73 12.82 -9.02
C ALA A 32 -3.66 12.35 -10.02
N ASP A 33 -2.45 12.90 -9.88
CA ASP A 33 -1.30 12.66 -10.77
C ASP A 33 -0.54 11.36 -10.43
N GLY A 34 -0.65 10.88 -9.19
CA GLY A 34 0.00 9.66 -8.71
C GLY A 34 -0.58 8.35 -9.27
N SER A 35 0.24 7.30 -9.27
CA SER A 35 -0.23 5.95 -9.56
C SER A 35 -1.07 5.41 -8.41
N MET A 36 -2.24 4.85 -8.74
CA MET A 36 -3.10 4.16 -7.77
C MET A 36 -2.71 2.69 -7.52
N ALA A 37 -1.53 2.25 -7.98
CA ALA A 37 -1.15 0.85 -7.96
C ALA A 37 -1.09 0.24 -6.53
N PRO A 38 -0.48 0.88 -5.52
CA PRO A 38 -0.45 0.35 -4.15
C PRO A 38 -1.84 0.13 -3.55
N GLY A 39 -2.74 1.12 -3.67
CA GLY A 39 -4.11 0.98 -3.17
C GLY A 39 -4.89 -0.10 -3.92
N VAL A 40 -4.71 -0.22 -5.24
CA VAL A 40 -5.34 -1.29 -6.03
C VAL A 40 -4.83 -2.67 -5.61
N LEU A 41 -3.53 -2.83 -5.38
CA LEU A 41 -2.96 -4.09 -4.89
C LEU A 41 -3.56 -4.51 -3.55
N THR A 42 -3.88 -3.56 -2.68
CA THR A 42 -4.57 -3.82 -1.40
C THR A 42 -5.93 -4.48 -1.63
N ILE A 43 -6.76 -3.94 -2.53
CA ILE A 43 -8.06 -4.52 -2.90
C ILE A 43 -7.89 -5.90 -3.54
N LEU A 44 -6.93 -6.04 -4.48
CA LEU A 44 -6.69 -7.30 -5.18
C LEU A 44 -6.23 -8.40 -4.22
N SER A 45 -5.38 -8.06 -3.25
CA SER A 45 -4.89 -8.99 -2.24
C SER A 45 -6.00 -9.46 -1.30
N ALA A 46 -6.88 -8.55 -0.87
CA ALA A 46 -8.06 -8.92 -0.08
C ALA A 46 -8.98 -9.87 -0.84
N ARG A 47 -9.24 -9.58 -2.13
CA ARG A 47 -10.08 -10.41 -3.01
C ARG A 47 -9.47 -11.78 -3.28
N ALA A 48 -8.15 -11.86 -3.44
CA ALA A 48 -7.44 -13.11 -3.67
C ALA A 48 -7.51 -14.06 -2.46
N CYS A 49 -7.74 -13.55 -1.24
CA CYS A 49 -7.92 -14.36 -0.03
C CYS A 49 -9.39 -14.71 0.26
N ARG A 50 -10.34 -14.34 -0.62
CA ARG A 50 -11.76 -14.59 -0.36
C ARG A 50 -12.09 -16.06 -0.55
N ASP A 51 -12.85 -16.57 0.41
CA ASP A 51 -13.64 -17.77 0.19
C ASP A 51 -14.82 -17.45 -0.75
N THR A 52 -15.15 -18.37 -1.65
CA THR A 52 -16.18 -18.18 -2.68
C THR A 52 -17.61 -18.08 -2.12
N VAL A 53 -17.77 -18.25 -0.80
CA VAL A 53 -19.07 -18.33 -0.10
C VAL A 53 -19.64 -16.95 0.27
N THR A 54 -18.81 -15.92 0.47
CA THR A 54 -19.26 -14.57 0.84
C THR A 54 -18.85 -13.55 -0.22
N ASP A 55 -19.81 -13.17 -1.07
CA ASP A 55 -19.55 -12.24 -2.19
C ASP A 55 -19.57 -10.75 -1.80
N ALA A 56 -19.55 -10.41 -0.50
CA ALA A 56 -19.30 -9.04 -0.01
C ALA A 56 -17.80 -8.73 0.21
N VAL A 57 -17.30 -7.64 -0.36
CA VAL A 57 -15.92 -7.15 -0.13
C VAL A 57 -15.77 -6.79 1.36
N PRO A 58 -14.64 -7.08 2.03
CA PRO A 58 -14.45 -6.68 3.42
C PRO A 58 -14.71 -5.18 3.59
N ASP A 59 -15.57 -4.85 4.54
CA ASP A 59 -15.89 -3.46 4.85
C ASP A 59 -14.60 -2.71 5.23
N GLY A 60 -14.47 -1.46 4.78
CA GLY A 60 -13.26 -0.67 5.04
C GLY A 60 -12.04 -0.97 4.16
N ILE A 61 -12.10 -1.86 3.15
CA ILE A 61 -10.92 -2.20 2.34
C ILE A 61 -10.43 -1.03 1.48
N ALA A 62 -11.36 -0.18 1.00
CA ALA A 62 -11.01 0.96 0.17
C ALA A 62 -10.26 2.00 1.00
N GLU A 63 -10.65 2.18 2.25
CA GLU A 63 -10.05 3.03 3.26
C GLU A 63 -8.66 2.52 3.65
N ARG A 64 -8.49 1.20 3.83
CA ARG A 64 -7.14 0.61 4.01
C ARG A 64 -6.26 0.85 2.80
N GLY A 65 -6.78 0.61 1.59
CA GLY A 65 -6.06 0.85 0.35
C GLY A 65 -5.70 2.33 0.15
N ALA A 66 -6.59 3.25 0.53
CA ALA A 66 -6.31 4.68 0.57
C ALA A 66 -5.21 4.99 1.60
N GLY A 67 -5.23 4.34 2.76
CA GLY A 67 -4.16 4.47 3.75
C GLY A 67 -2.77 4.15 3.19
N VAL A 68 -2.66 3.01 2.51
CA VAL A 68 -1.42 2.59 1.82
C VAL A 68 -1.05 3.57 0.70
N GLN A 69 -2.04 4.02 -0.08
CA GLN A 69 -1.84 4.95 -1.19
C GLN A 69 -1.29 6.30 -0.72
N LEU A 70 -1.86 6.88 0.34
CA LEU A 70 -1.42 8.15 0.89
C LEU A 70 0.00 8.07 1.49
N ILE A 71 0.35 6.96 2.14
CA ILE A 71 1.73 6.72 2.59
C ILE A 71 2.68 6.73 1.40
N TYR A 72 2.37 5.99 0.32
CA TYR A 72 3.21 5.96 -0.87
C TYR A 72 3.36 7.35 -1.51
N ASP A 73 2.26 8.07 -1.74
CA ASP A 73 2.30 9.38 -2.40
C ASP A 73 3.11 10.39 -1.57
N GLY A 74 2.98 10.37 -0.24
CA GLY A 74 3.77 11.21 0.64
C GLY A 74 5.26 10.85 0.64
N LEU A 75 5.62 9.57 0.74
CA LEU A 75 7.02 9.12 0.72
C LEU A 75 7.69 9.36 -0.65
N ARG A 76 6.95 9.18 -1.74
CA ARG A 76 7.42 9.48 -3.11
C ARG A 76 7.69 10.97 -3.28
N LEU A 77 6.82 11.84 -2.75
CA LEU A 77 7.06 13.28 -2.74
C LEU A 77 8.30 13.63 -1.91
N THR A 78 8.46 13.05 -0.72
CA THR A 78 9.67 13.21 0.11
C THR A 78 10.93 12.75 -0.64
N ARG A 79 10.87 11.66 -1.40
CA ARG A 79 11.98 11.16 -2.23
C ARG A 79 12.38 12.18 -3.31
N SER A 80 11.41 12.76 -4.01
CA SER A 80 11.67 13.81 -5.02
C SER A 80 12.31 15.05 -4.37
N LEU A 81 11.74 15.55 -3.27
CA LEU A 81 12.30 16.69 -2.54
C LEU A 81 13.73 16.45 -2.04
N ALA A 82 14.02 15.24 -1.56
CA ALA A 82 15.36 14.85 -1.10
C ALA A 82 16.38 14.74 -2.25
N ARG A 83 15.95 14.52 -3.48
CA ARG A 83 16.82 14.46 -4.68
C ARG A 83 17.05 15.84 -5.29
N GLU A 84 15.97 16.61 -5.45
CA GLU A 84 15.99 17.89 -6.16
C GLU A 84 16.48 19.05 -5.29
N VAL A 85 16.31 18.96 -3.97
CA VAL A 85 16.73 19.99 -3.00
C VAL A 85 16.31 21.41 -3.44
N PRO A 86 15.02 21.62 -3.79
CA PRO A 86 14.55 22.81 -4.53
C PRO A 86 14.75 24.13 -3.77
N TRP A 87 14.90 24.09 -2.44
CA TRP A 87 15.21 25.27 -1.61
C TRP A 87 16.65 25.78 -1.79
N THR A 88 17.49 25.11 -2.57
CA THR A 88 18.81 25.65 -2.97
C THR A 88 18.72 26.59 -4.17
N GLU A 89 17.59 26.62 -4.86
CA GLU A 89 17.30 27.48 -6.02
C GLU A 89 16.29 28.57 -5.62
N GLY A 90 16.66 29.85 -5.80
CA GLY A 90 16.07 30.98 -5.06
C GLY A 90 14.55 31.22 -5.17
N ASP A 91 13.90 30.83 -6.27
CA ASP A 91 12.44 31.02 -6.45
C ASP A 91 11.61 29.80 -6.00
N GLY A 92 12.25 28.72 -5.52
CA GLY A 92 11.60 27.44 -5.20
C GLY A 92 11.23 27.23 -3.73
N GLU A 93 11.68 28.08 -2.81
CA GLU A 93 11.59 27.84 -1.35
C GLU A 93 10.14 27.70 -0.86
N SER A 94 9.26 28.64 -1.17
CA SER A 94 7.85 28.57 -0.73
C SER A 94 7.07 27.41 -1.35
N VAL A 95 7.43 26.99 -2.57
CA VAL A 95 6.82 25.83 -3.24
C VAL A 95 7.29 24.54 -2.56
N ALA A 96 8.57 24.47 -2.20
CA ALA A 96 9.16 23.34 -1.50
C ALA A 96 8.59 23.18 -0.08
N ASP A 97 8.42 24.27 0.65
CA ASP A 97 7.82 24.28 2.00
C ASP A 97 6.41 23.68 1.99
N LEU A 98 5.58 24.10 1.02
CA LEU A 98 4.25 23.54 0.85
C LEU A 98 4.29 22.06 0.46
N SER A 99 5.22 21.66 -0.41
CA SER A 99 5.38 20.25 -0.79
C SER A 99 5.81 19.37 0.39
N ILE A 100 6.62 19.87 1.32
CA ILE A 100 6.93 19.16 2.58
C ILE A 100 5.65 18.94 3.40
N LEU A 101 4.83 19.99 3.58
CA LEU A 101 3.58 19.88 4.32
C LEU A 101 2.60 18.90 3.67
N VAL A 102 2.51 18.89 2.34
CA VAL A 102 1.70 17.92 1.62
C VAL A 102 2.19 16.50 1.89
N ALA A 103 3.50 16.26 1.80
CA ALA A 103 4.08 14.94 2.06
C ALA A 103 3.75 14.45 3.48
N ASP A 104 3.94 15.32 4.49
CA ASP A 104 3.67 14.99 5.89
C ASP A 104 2.19 14.68 6.14
N ILE A 105 1.27 15.47 5.56
CA ILE A 105 -0.18 15.25 5.70
C ILE A 105 -0.59 13.94 5.04
N LEU A 106 -0.09 13.64 3.84
CA LEU A 106 -0.38 12.38 3.15
C LEU A 106 0.05 11.17 3.99
N VAL A 107 1.29 11.17 4.50
CA VAL A 107 1.78 10.08 5.36
C VAL A 107 0.96 9.99 6.65
N ALA A 108 0.67 11.11 7.31
CA ALA A 108 -0.11 11.14 8.55
C ALA A 108 -1.55 10.63 8.37
N ARG A 109 -2.24 11.04 7.30
CA ARG A 109 -3.58 10.55 6.97
C ARG A 109 -3.56 9.08 6.59
N GLY A 110 -2.52 8.65 5.89
CA GLY A 110 -2.31 7.23 5.59
C GLY A 110 -2.17 6.38 6.85
N PHE A 111 -1.37 6.82 7.83
CA PHE A 111 -1.29 6.19 9.14
C PHE A 111 -2.61 6.19 9.89
N TYR A 112 -3.33 7.31 9.89
CA TYR A 112 -4.62 7.42 10.55
C TYR A 112 -5.61 6.35 10.06
N LEU A 113 -5.69 6.13 8.74
CA LEU A 113 -6.55 5.10 8.15
C LEU A 113 -6.12 3.67 8.51
N LEU A 114 -4.83 3.45 8.76
CA LEU A 114 -4.28 2.12 9.09
C LEU A 114 -4.13 1.86 10.60
N ALA A 115 -4.26 2.89 11.46
CA ALA A 115 -3.91 2.83 12.88
C ALA A 115 -4.62 1.73 13.67
N CYS A 116 -5.89 1.47 13.34
CA CYS A 116 -6.71 0.44 14.00
C CYS A 116 -6.75 -0.88 13.19
N THR A 117 -5.72 -1.15 12.38
CA THR A 117 -5.63 -2.34 11.55
C THR A 117 -4.36 -3.13 11.85
N GLN A 118 -4.31 -4.38 11.38
CA GLN A 118 -3.13 -5.23 11.49
C GLN A 118 -1.95 -4.74 10.63
N ALA A 119 -2.16 -3.74 9.77
CA ALA A 119 -1.12 -3.16 8.92
C ALA A 119 -0.38 -1.99 9.58
N ALA A 120 -0.80 -1.50 10.75
CA ALA A 120 -0.20 -0.34 11.41
C ALA A 120 1.32 -0.50 11.63
N ASP A 121 1.74 -1.65 12.17
CA ASP A 121 3.17 -1.92 12.41
C ASP A 121 3.96 -1.98 11.08
N SER A 122 3.36 -2.55 10.04
CA SER A 122 3.99 -2.63 8.72
C SER A 122 4.11 -1.26 8.06
N ALA A 123 3.14 -0.37 8.27
CA ALA A 123 3.20 1.01 7.80
C ALA A 123 4.36 1.77 8.46
N VAL A 124 4.56 1.56 9.78
CA VAL A 124 5.69 2.16 10.51
C VAL A 124 7.02 1.64 9.98
N GLU A 125 7.12 0.32 9.73
CA GLU A 125 8.34 -0.25 9.20
C GLU A 125 8.65 0.25 7.79
N THR A 126 7.64 0.44 6.93
CA THR A 126 7.79 1.03 5.59
C THR A 126 8.45 2.42 5.66
N VAL A 127 7.97 3.29 6.55
CA VAL A 127 8.54 4.64 6.72
C VAL A 127 9.95 4.60 7.31
N ARG A 128 10.22 3.66 8.24
CA ARG A 128 11.56 3.48 8.82
C ARG A 128 12.56 2.96 7.79
N ALA A 129 12.17 1.98 6.98
CA ALA A 129 12.98 1.44 5.89
C ALA A 129 13.30 2.55 4.88
N PHE A 130 12.28 3.28 4.43
CA PHE A 130 12.47 4.45 3.56
C PHE A 130 13.46 5.46 4.15
N GLY A 131 13.29 5.89 5.41
CA GLY A 131 14.19 6.87 6.03
C GLY A 131 15.64 6.35 6.17
N ARG A 132 15.80 5.05 6.46
CA ARG A 132 17.11 4.38 6.49
C ARG A 132 17.75 4.40 5.12
N ASP A 133 17.00 4.04 4.08
CA ASP A 133 17.49 3.97 2.71
C ASP A 133 17.88 5.34 2.18
N GLN A 134 17.07 6.38 2.42
CA GLN A 134 17.43 7.77 2.08
C GLN A 134 18.70 8.24 2.82
N THR A 135 18.89 7.81 4.07
CA THR A 135 20.09 8.15 4.86
C THR A 135 21.33 7.47 4.30
N ILE A 136 21.25 6.17 3.98
CA ILE A 136 22.36 5.41 3.40
C ILE A 136 22.68 5.93 2.01
N ARG A 137 21.67 6.12 1.14
CA ARG A 137 21.83 6.69 -0.20
C ARG A 137 22.60 8.00 -0.15
N ARG A 138 22.25 8.91 0.76
CA ARG A 138 22.96 10.19 0.90
C ARG A 138 24.43 10.03 1.28
N ALA A 139 24.79 8.97 2.00
CA ALA A 139 26.16 8.70 2.43
C ALA A 139 26.99 7.94 1.38
N THR A 140 26.35 7.08 0.58
CA THR A 140 27.02 6.16 -0.37
C THR A 140 26.83 6.52 -1.83
N ASP A 141 25.88 7.41 -2.15
CA ASP A 141 25.41 7.72 -3.51
C ASP A 141 24.87 6.51 -4.27
N ASP A 142 24.41 5.48 -3.55
CA ASP A 142 23.86 4.25 -4.13
C ASP A 142 22.39 4.42 -4.53
N THR A 143 22.15 4.70 -5.81
CA THR A 143 20.80 4.94 -6.35
C THR A 143 19.89 3.72 -6.32
N SER A 144 20.41 2.51 -6.18
CA SER A 144 19.59 1.28 -6.15
C SER A 144 18.67 1.23 -4.91
N LEU A 145 19.04 1.94 -3.85
CA LEU A 145 18.25 2.04 -2.62
C LEU A 145 16.90 2.73 -2.81
N ASP A 146 16.72 3.48 -3.90
CA ASP A 146 15.45 4.17 -4.14
C ASP A 146 14.32 3.28 -4.63
N GLU A 147 14.64 2.12 -5.21
CA GLU A 147 13.68 1.12 -5.72
C GLU A 147 13.03 0.31 -4.58
N ASN A 148 13.59 0.38 -3.37
CA ASN A 148 13.06 -0.34 -2.21
C ASN A 148 11.71 0.22 -1.75
N LEU A 149 11.42 1.51 -1.98
CA LEU A 149 10.16 2.13 -1.55
C LEU A 149 8.95 1.41 -2.15
N GLU A 150 8.99 1.15 -3.46
CA GLU A 150 7.90 0.49 -4.16
C GLU A 150 7.71 -0.95 -3.66
N ALA A 151 8.80 -1.67 -3.38
CA ALA A 151 8.76 -3.03 -2.84
C ALA A 151 8.15 -3.06 -1.43
N ASP A 152 8.61 -2.18 -0.54
CA ASP A 152 8.09 -2.07 0.84
C ASP A 152 6.61 -1.69 0.86
N VAL A 153 6.21 -0.77 -0.02
CA VAL A 153 4.81 -0.34 -0.15
C VAL A 153 3.93 -1.45 -0.75
N PHE A 154 4.44 -2.27 -1.67
CA PHE A 154 3.70 -3.42 -2.18
C PHE A 154 3.55 -4.52 -1.12
N GLU A 155 4.56 -4.74 -0.27
CA GLU A 155 4.42 -5.61 0.90
C GLU A 155 3.37 -5.06 1.87
N LEU A 156 3.40 -3.76 2.17
CA LEU A 156 2.38 -3.10 2.99
C LEU A 156 0.97 -3.28 2.42
N ALA A 157 0.80 -3.09 1.10
CA ALA A 157 -0.47 -3.28 0.41
C ALA A 157 -1.01 -4.71 0.57
N VAL A 158 -0.14 -5.70 0.38
CA VAL A 158 -0.48 -7.11 0.55
C VAL A 158 -0.85 -7.42 2.01
N ILE A 159 -0.12 -6.89 2.99
CA ILE A 159 -0.45 -7.06 4.41
C ILE A 159 -1.80 -6.42 4.73
N ALA A 160 -2.03 -5.18 4.31
CA ALA A 160 -3.29 -4.47 4.54
C ALA A 160 -4.49 -5.19 3.92
N GLY A 161 -4.31 -5.76 2.72
CA GLY A 161 -5.35 -6.50 2.00
C GLY A 161 -5.64 -7.87 2.58
N THR A 162 -4.62 -8.72 2.74
CA THR A 162 -4.79 -10.09 3.25
C THR A 162 -5.34 -10.12 4.68
N THR A 163 -4.86 -9.21 5.54
CA THR A 163 -5.34 -9.13 6.94
C THR A 163 -6.74 -8.54 7.08
N ALA A 164 -7.24 -7.81 6.07
CA ALA A 164 -8.66 -7.41 6.05
C ALA A 164 -9.59 -8.61 5.90
N SER A 165 -9.12 -9.69 5.27
CA SER A 165 -9.81 -10.97 5.17
C SER A 165 -9.51 -11.91 6.36
N GLY A 166 -8.78 -11.43 7.38
CA GLY A 166 -8.38 -12.23 8.55
C GLY A 166 -7.14 -13.12 8.33
N GLU A 167 -6.55 -13.08 7.14
CA GLU A 167 -5.43 -13.93 6.75
C GLU A 167 -4.09 -13.20 6.88
N ARG A 168 -2.98 -13.96 6.79
CA ARG A 168 -1.62 -13.38 6.74
C ARG A 168 -0.99 -13.69 5.39
N PRO A 169 -0.20 -12.77 4.80
CA PRO A 169 0.38 -13.02 3.49
C PRO A 169 1.48 -14.07 3.57
N THR A 170 1.45 -15.01 2.62
CA THR A 170 2.45 -16.08 2.49
C THR A 170 3.81 -15.50 2.09
N ALA A 171 4.90 -16.19 2.41
CA ALA A 171 6.24 -15.76 2.02
C ALA A 171 6.39 -15.65 0.48
N GLN A 172 5.79 -16.59 -0.26
CA GLN A 172 5.80 -16.59 -1.72
C GLN A 172 5.03 -15.40 -2.31
N LEU A 173 3.91 -15.01 -1.69
CA LEU A 173 3.16 -13.82 -2.11
C LEU A 173 3.98 -12.55 -1.90
N ARG A 174 4.67 -12.42 -0.76
CA ARG A 174 5.55 -11.27 -0.47
C ARG A 174 6.71 -11.18 -1.46
N GLU A 175 7.40 -12.30 -1.70
CA GLU A 175 8.50 -12.35 -2.67
C GLU A 175 8.02 -11.97 -4.08
N PHE A 176 6.86 -12.49 -4.50
CA PHE A 176 6.27 -12.16 -5.79
C PHE A 176 5.95 -10.67 -5.94
N VAL A 177 5.34 -10.03 -4.93
CA VAL A 177 5.01 -8.61 -5.05
C VAL A 177 6.24 -7.71 -4.91
N ALA A 178 7.24 -8.11 -4.12
CA ALA A 178 8.51 -7.40 -4.06
C ALA A 178 9.25 -7.45 -5.40
N GLU A 179 9.19 -8.57 -6.14
CA GLU A 179 9.72 -8.65 -7.50
C GLU A 179 8.89 -7.83 -8.50
N LEU A 180 7.56 -7.86 -8.39
CA LEU A 180 6.67 -7.08 -9.25
C LEU A 180 6.88 -5.56 -9.09
N ALA A 181 7.26 -5.12 -7.89
CA ALA A 181 7.53 -3.72 -7.57
C ALA A 181 8.84 -3.20 -8.18
N ARG A 182 9.75 -4.08 -8.61
CA ARG A 182 11.00 -3.67 -9.26
C ARG A 182 10.69 -3.15 -10.65
N THR A 183 10.53 -1.85 -10.77
CA THR A 183 10.33 -1.14 -12.02
C THR A 183 11.39 -0.07 -12.20
N ASP A 184 11.79 0.19 -13.44
CA ASP A 184 12.64 1.34 -13.75
C ASP A 184 11.83 2.64 -13.55
N GLY A 185 11.95 3.24 -12.36
CA GLY A 185 11.30 4.51 -12.01
C GLY A 185 9.96 4.37 -11.29
N ASP A 186 9.16 5.45 -11.31
CA ASP A 186 7.88 5.52 -10.60
C ASP A 186 6.86 4.49 -11.13
N LEU A 187 6.00 4.01 -10.24
CA LEU A 187 4.96 3.04 -10.58
C LEU A 187 4.07 3.51 -11.73
N GLY A 188 3.86 2.61 -12.70
CA GLY A 188 2.98 2.85 -13.84
C GLY A 188 1.50 2.84 -13.49
N VAL A 189 0.65 2.97 -14.51
CA VAL A 189 -0.81 2.91 -14.33
C VAL A 189 -1.20 1.54 -13.77
N ALA A 190 -2.05 1.53 -12.73
CA ALA A 190 -2.44 0.30 -12.04
C ALA A 190 -3.02 -0.78 -12.98
N ARG A 191 -3.70 -0.37 -14.06
CA ARG A 191 -4.27 -1.31 -15.05
C ARG A 191 -3.18 -2.14 -15.74
N ASP A 192 -2.07 -1.49 -16.04
CA ASP A 192 -0.96 -2.08 -16.78
C ASP A 192 0.00 -2.80 -15.82
N THR A 193 0.08 -2.33 -14.57
CA THR A 193 0.84 -2.99 -13.49
C THR A 193 0.19 -4.32 -13.08
N PHE A 194 -1.14 -4.39 -13.09
CA PHE A 194 -1.89 -5.60 -12.71
C PHE A 194 -2.70 -6.15 -13.89
N PRO A 195 -2.07 -6.74 -14.92
CA PRO A 195 -2.77 -7.46 -15.96
C PRO A 195 -3.41 -8.74 -15.39
N LYS A 196 -4.24 -9.42 -16.20
CA LYS A 196 -4.95 -10.64 -15.76
C LYS A 196 -4.00 -11.72 -15.22
N SER A 197 -2.85 -11.94 -15.86
CA SER A 197 -1.84 -12.91 -15.42
C SER A 197 -1.33 -12.63 -13.99
N VAL A 198 -1.11 -11.36 -13.64
CA VAL A 198 -0.70 -10.97 -12.28
C VAL A 198 -1.83 -11.22 -11.29
N ARG A 199 -3.07 -10.87 -11.64
CA ARG A 199 -4.25 -11.16 -10.78
C ARG A 199 -4.41 -12.66 -10.53
N ASP A 200 -4.30 -13.48 -11.57
CA ASP A 200 -4.39 -14.93 -11.47
C ASP A 200 -3.26 -15.51 -10.59
N ARG A 201 -2.06 -14.92 -10.67
CA ARG A 201 -0.92 -15.28 -9.82
C ARG A 201 -1.12 -14.89 -8.36
N LEU A 202 -1.65 -13.69 -8.08
CA LEU A 202 -2.03 -13.27 -6.72
C LEU A 202 -3.00 -14.27 -6.10
N SER A 203 -4.08 -14.64 -6.81
CA SER A 203 -5.03 -15.65 -6.33
C SER A 203 -4.40 -17.02 -6.07
N THR A 204 -3.38 -17.41 -6.84
CA THR A 204 -2.69 -18.69 -6.66
C THR A 204 -1.78 -18.70 -5.42
N LEU A 205 -1.16 -17.57 -5.11
CA LEU A 205 -0.18 -17.43 -4.02
C LEU A 205 -0.82 -16.98 -2.70
N SER A 206 -2.07 -16.50 -2.75
CA SER A 206 -2.83 -16.09 -1.58
C SER A 206 -3.12 -17.25 -0.63
N PRO A 207 -3.22 -16.98 0.68
CA PRO A 207 -3.69 -17.96 1.65
C PRO A 207 -5.08 -18.45 1.25
N ASN A 208 -5.24 -19.76 1.10
CA ASN A 208 -6.55 -20.39 0.94
C ASN A 208 -7.01 -20.89 2.31
N THR A 209 -8.24 -20.58 2.69
CA THR A 209 -8.93 -21.10 3.89
C THR A 209 -9.14 -22.63 3.86
N SER A 210 -8.80 -23.32 2.76
CA SER A 210 -9.04 -24.76 2.56
C SER A 210 -7.99 -25.69 3.20
N SER A 211 -7.27 -25.23 4.23
CA SER A 211 -6.55 -26.10 5.17
C SER A 211 -7.11 -25.99 6.59
N ASN A 212 -8.43 -26.10 6.73
CA ASN A 212 -8.95 -26.72 7.94
C ASN A 212 -8.74 -28.23 7.77
N ASP A 213 -7.53 -28.67 8.09
CA ASP A 213 -7.18 -30.08 8.26
C ASP A 213 -8.19 -30.64 9.25
N GLY A 214 -9.18 -31.33 8.70
CA GLY A 214 -10.22 -32.00 9.44
C GLY A 214 -9.55 -33.05 10.30
N VAL A 215 -9.17 -32.66 11.51
CA VAL A 215 -8.94 -33.58 12.62
C VAL A 215 -10.26 -34.33 12.79
N ARG A 216 -10.39 -35.45 12.06
CA ARG A 216 -11.35 -36.50 12.34
C ARG A 216 -11.01 -36.97 13.73
N THR A 217 -11.70 -36.44 14.73
CA THR A 217 -11.82 -37.12 16.00
C THR A 217 -12.37 -38.51 15.69
N PRO A 218 -11.65 -39.59 16.00
CA PRO A 218 -12.17 -40.92 15.75
C PRO A 218 -13.39 -41.10 16.64
N THR A 219 -14.56 -41.16 16.00
CA THR A 219 -15.82 -41.56 16.62
C THR A 219 -15.59 -42.90 17.27
N THR A 220 -15.50 -42.91 18.61
CA THR A 220 -15.43 -44.16 19.37
C THR A 220 -16.86 -44.64 19.52
N GLU A 221 -17.43 -45.16 18.44
CA GLU A 221 -18.65 -45.95 18.49
C GLU A 221 -18.31 -47.44 18.56
N ASN A 222 -18.66 -47.98 19.72
CA ASN A 222 -19.36 -49.25 19.90
C ASN A 222 -18.52 -50.53 20.10
N ARG A 223 -18.63 -51.10 21.32
CA ARG A 223 -19.04 -52.50 21.46
C ARG A 223 -19.59 -52.80 22.85
N ASN A 224 -20.88 -53.12 22.88
CA ASN A 224 -21.57 -53.86 23.95
C ASN A 224 -20.82 -55.13 24.34
N ALA A 225 -20.68 -55.35 25.65
CA ALA A 225 -20.92 -56.62 26.35
C ALA A 225 -21.08 -56.32 27.85
#